data_AF-A0AAD9ZW62-F1
#
_entry.id   AF-A0AAD9ZW62-F1
#
_cell.length_a   1.000
_cell.length_b   1.000
_cell.length_c   1.000
_cell.angle_alpha   90.00
_cell.angle_beta   90.00
_cell.angle_gamma   90.00
#
_symmetry.space_group_name_H-M   'P 1'
#
loop_
_entity.id
_entity.type
_entity.pdbx_description
1 polymer ?
#
loop_
_entity_poly.entity_id
_entity_poly.type
_entity_poly.pdbx_seq_one_letter_code
_entity_poly.pdbx_strand_id
1 'polypeptide(L)'
;MTGKKTNVQLIYLAANWYSTECIRQAYARLINLVGHPSTWVVPEDVKSRIVIKPDEVKQADRLKVSRAPSSGKVPKQMNCSQCGAVGHLRVNCPNPPSSQDTSTSVTQDIGVGKKRKCRVCRVIGHYQKTCPDKQSQGHE
;
A
#
# COMPACT_ATOMS: atom_id res chain seq x y z
N MET A 1 -26.92 -48.78 37.31
CA MET A 1 -25.65 -48.38 36.65
C MET A 1 -25.98 -47.72 35.32
N THR A 2 -26.39 -46.45 35.32
CA THR A 2 -26.75 -45.73 34.09
C THR A 2 -25.50 -45.04 33.54
N GLY A 3 -24.90 -45.63 32.51
CA GLY A 3 -23.77 -45.04 31.79
C GLY A 3 -24.17 -43.69 31.19
N LYS A 4 -23.46 -42.63 31.57
CA LYS A 4 -23.64 -41.30 30.99
C LYS A 4 -23.21 -41.37 29.52
N LYS A 5 -24.16 -41.30 28.60
CA LYS A 5 -23.88 -41.13 27.17
C LYS A 5 -23.33 -39.73 26.97
N THR A 6 -22.02 -39.60 26.77
CA THR A 6 -21.42 -38.31 26.42
C THR A 6 -21.78 -37.99 24.97
N ASN A 7 -22.60 -36.96 24.77
CA ASN A 7 -22.86 -36.39 23.45
C ASN A 7 -21.62 -35.56 23.05
N VAL A 8 -20.57 -36.23 22.61
CA VAL A 8 -19.38 -35.55 22.09
C VAL A 8 -19.64 -35.26 20.62
N GLN A 9 -19.81 -33.98 20.29
CA GLN A 9 -19.97 -33.55 18.89
C GLN A 9 -18.73 -33.98 18.11
N LEU A 10 -18.93 -34.64 16.96
CA LEU A 10 -17.88 -35.21 16.11
C LEU A 10 -16.73 -34.23 15.81
N ILE A 11 -17.07 -32.94 15.71
CA ILE A 11 -16.15 -31.83 15.50
C ILE A 11 -15.07 -31.79 16.60
N TYR A 12 -15.40 -32.01 17.87
CA TYR A 12 -14.42 -31.98 18.96
C TYR A 12 -13.48 -33.19 18.96
N LEU A 13 -13.92 -34.35 18.44
CA LEU A 13 -13.02 -35.50 18.28
C LEU A 13 -12.02 -35.27 17.14
N ALA A 14 -12.43 -34.59 16.07
CA ALA A 14 -11.60 -34.34 14.90
C ALA A 14 -10.80 -33.03 14.96
N ALA A 15 -11.17 -32.09 15.84
CA ALA A 15 -10.60 -30.73 15.89
C ALA A 15 -9.06 -30.71 15.98
N ASN A 16 -8.48 -31.65 16.73
CA ASN A 16 -7.03 -31.73 16.91
C ASN A 16 -6.29 -32.03 15.59
N TRP A 17 -6.90 -32.79 14.69
CA TRP A 17 -6.35 -33.15 13.37
C TRP A 17 -6.40 -32.02 12.35
N TYR A 18 -7.29 -31.04 12.56
CA TYR A 18 -7.42 -29.85 11.71
C TYR A 18 -6.80 -28.60 12.34
N SER A 19 -6.01 -28.75 13.40
CA SER A 19 -5.24 -27.63 13.94
C SER A 19 -4.18 -27.16 12.94
N THR A 20 -3.89 -25.86 12.94
CA THR A 20 -2.87 -25.24 12.06
C THR A 20 -1.52 -25.95 12.18
N GLU A 21 -1.15 -26.33 13.40
CA GLU A 21 0.11 -27.04 13.65
C GLU A 21 0.11 -28.47 13.07
N CYS A 22 -1.00 -29.19 13.17
CA CYS A 22 -1.12 -30.55 12.62
C CYS A 22 -1.05 -30.54 11.08
N ILE A 23 -1.73 -29.58 10.43
CA ILE A 23 -1.62 -29.36 8.98
C ILE A 23 -0.18 -28.98 8.61
N ARG A 24 0.44 -28.03 9.34
CA ARG A 24 1.83 -27.62 9.09
C ARG A 24 2.79 -28.79 9.19
N GLN A 25 2.62 -29.68 10.17
CA GLN A 25 3.44 -30.89 10.33
C GLN A 25 3.21 -31.92 9.22
N ALA A 26 1.96 -32.13 8.79
CA ALA A 26 1.65 -33.04 7.69
C ALA A 26 2.38 -32.65 6.39
N TYR A 27 2.55 -31.35 6.16
CA TYR A 27 3.28 -30.80 5.01
C TYR A 27 4.71 -30.32 5.35
N ALA A 28 5.20 -30.55 6.59
CA ALA A 28 6.52 -30.06 7.01
C ALA A 28 7.66 -30.82 6.32
N ARG A 29 7.43 -32.08 5.94
CA ARG A 29 8.39 -32.85 5.15
C ARG A 29 8.30 -32.39 3.71
N LEU A 30 9.43 -31.97 3.12
CA LEU A 30 9.52 -31.84 1.66
C LEU A 30 9.42 -33.25 1.07
N ILE A 31 8.23 -33.61 0.60
CA ILE A 31 7.96 -34.91 -0.03
C ILE A 31 8.75 -35.02 -1.34
N ASN A 32 8.98 -33.90 -2.02
CA ASN A 32 9.80 -33.81 -3.22
C ASN A 32 10.78 -32.66 -3.08
N LEU A 33 12.01 -32.98 -2.65
CA LEU A 33 13.14 -32.07 -2.82
C LEU A 33 13.38 -31.95 -4.32
N VAL A 34 12.83 -30.91 -4.93
CA VAL A 34 13.18 -30.54 -6.30
C VAL A 34 14.66 -30.18 -6.27
N GLY A 35 15.50 -31.03 -6.87
CA GLY A 35 16.94 -30.86 -6.90
C GLY A 35 17.33 -29.53 -7.57
N HIS A 36 18.58 -29.11 -7.38
CA HIS A 36 19.07 -27.89 -8.03
C HIS A 36 18.90 -28.00 -9.57
N PRO A 37 18.43 -26.96 -10.27
CA PRO A 37 18.16 -27.02 -11.71
C PRO A 37 19.34 -27.49 -12.58
N SER A 38 20.58 -27.33 -12.10
CA SER A 38 21.78 -27.84 -12.79
C SER A 38 21.87 -29.36 -12.84
N THR A 39 21.18 -30.09 -11.97
CA THR A 39 21.14 -31.56 -12.00
C THR A 39 20.05 -32.09 -12.92
N TRP A 40 19.24 -31.22 -13.54
CA TRP A 40 18.12 -31.64 -14.36
C TRP A 40 18.62 -31.98 -15.77
N VAL A 41 18.38 -33.22 -16.19
CA VAL A 41 18.56 -33.61 -17.59
C VAL A 41 17.30 -33.19 -18.35
N VAL A 42 17.37 -32.06 -19.05
CA VAL A 42 16.26 -31.56 -19.88
C VAL A 42 16.45 -32.07 -21.32
N PRO A 43 15.50 -32.86 -21.86
CA PRO A 43 15.53 -33.32 -23.25
C PRO A 43 15.57 -32.16 -24.27
N GLU A 44 16.13 -32.39 -25.45
CA GLU A 44 16.40 -31.34 -26.45
C GLU A 44 15.11 -30.77 -27.07
N ASP A 45 14.08 -31.60 -27.21
CA ASP A 45 12.72 -31.21 -27.62
C ASP A 45 12.06 -30.27 -26.61
N VAL A 46 12.38 -30.42 -25.31
CA VAL A 46 11.86 -29.54 -24.25
C VAL A 46 12.65 -28.23 -24.21
N LYS A 47 13.98 -28.25 -24.37
CA LYS A 47 14.80 -27.03 -24.43
C LYS A 47 14.48 -26.14 -25.62
N SER A 48 14.17 -26.75 -26.77
CA SER A 48 13.85 -26.03 -28.02
C SER A 48 12.42 -25.50 -28.07
N ARG A 49 11.54 -25.90 -27.14
CA ARG A 49 10.17 -25.43 -27.10
C ARG A 49 10.09 -23.99 -26.59
N ILE A 50 9.75 -23.07 -27.50
CA ILE A 50 9.51 -21.66 -27.17
C ILE A 50 8.19 -21.58 -26.39
N VAL A 51 8.26 -21.22 -25.10
CA VAL A 51 7.08 -20.93 -24.28
C VAL A 51 6.69 -19.47 -24.50
N ILE A 52 5.58 -19.26 -25.22
CA ILE A 52 5.00 -17.93 -25.38
C ILE A 52 4.31 -17.55 -24.06
N LYS A 53 4.59 -16.35 -23.55
CA LYS A 53 3.88 -15.84 -22.37
C LYS A 53 2.38 -15.74 -22.69
N PRO A 54 1.49 -16.00 -21.72
CA PRO A 54 0.07 -15.71 -21.92
C PRO A 54 -0.13 -14.26 -22.33
N ASP A 55 -1.06 -14.02 -23.26
CA ASP A 55 -1.41 -12.66 -23.66
C ASP A 55 -1.96 -11.89 -22.46
N GLU A 56 -1.29 -10.79 -22.12
CA GLU A 56 -1.72 -9.90 -21.06
C GLU A 56 -2.95 -9.11 -21.55
N VAL A 57 -4.14 -9.68 -21.35
CA VAL A 57 -5.37 -8.92 -21.49
C VAL A 57 -5.43 -7.96 -20.31
N LYS A 58 -5.10 -6.69 -20.54
CA LYS A 58 -5.41 -5.64 -19.56
C LYS A 58 -6.91 -5.71 -19.33
N GLN A 59 -7.32 -6.02 -18.10
CA GLN A 59 -8.71 -5.91 -17.70
C GLN A 59 -9.16 -4.51 -18.11
N ALA A 60 -10.23 -4.42 -18.91
CA ALA A 60 -10.76 -3.15 -19.34
C ALA A 60 -10.97 -2.32 -18.08
N ASP A 61 -10.20 -1.24 -17.94
CA ASP A 61 -10.41 -0.31 -16.86
C ASP A 61 -11.85 0.17 -16.98
N ARG A 62 -12.53 0.32 -15.85
CA ARG A 62 -13.92 0.77 -15.88
C ARG A 62 -13.90 2.13 -16.57
N LEU A 63 -14.41 2.19 -17.81
CA LEU A 63 -14.62 3.45 -18.51
C LEU A 63 -15.28 4.39 -17.51
N LYS A 64 -14.66 5.55 -17.26
CA LYS A 64 -15.27 6.64 -16.49
C LYS A 64 -16.46 7.16 -17.31
N VAL A 65 -17.53 6.38 -17.37
CA VAL A 65 -18.83 6.84 -17.82
C VAL A 65 -19.18 7.95 -16.84
N SER A 66 -19.41 9.16 -17.37
CA SER A 66 -20.00 10.25 -16.62
C SER A 66 -21.26 9.70 -15.95
N ARG A 67 -21.22 9.49 -14.64
CA ARG A 67 -22.37 8.96 -13.92
C ARG A 67 -23.50 9.95 -14.10
N ALA A 68 -24.60 9.51 -14.74
CA ALA A 68 -25.84 10.25 -14.67
C ALA A 68 -26.17 10.46 -13.19
N PRO A 69 -26.59 11.67 -12.78
CA PRO A 69 -26.97 11.92 -11.40
C PRO A 69 -28.06 10.93 -10.98
N SER A 70 -27.98 10.41 -9.75
CA SER A 70 -29.09 9.66 -9.16
C SER A 70 -30.35 10.52 -9.17
N SER A 71 -31.52 9.96 -9.45
CA SER A 71 -32.80 10.68 -9.48
C SER A 71 -32.91 11.71 -8.35
N GLY A 72 -33.11 12.97 -8.71
CA GLY A 72 -33.31 14.09 -7.79
C GLY A 72 -32.09 14.97 -7.49
N LYS A 73 -30.88 14.66 -7.97
CA LYS A 73 -29.74 15.58 -7.83
C LYS A 73 -29.71 16.59 -8.98
N VAL A 74 -30.13 17.82 -8.70
CA VAL A 74 -29.93 18.95 -9.63
C VAL A 74 -28.41 19.21 -9.75
N PRO A 75 -27.87 19.39 -10.97
CA PRO A 75 -26.47 19.76 -11.14
C PRO A 75 -26.21 21.08 -10.40
N LYS A 76 -25.30 21.07 -9.42
CA LYS A 76 -24.90 22.27 -8.69
C LYS A 76 -24.24 23.23 -9.70
N GLN A 77 -24.76 24.44 -9.81
CA GLN A 77 -24.10 25.48 -10.61
C GLN A 77 -22.72 25.77 -10.02
N MET A 78 -21.70 25.68 -10.88
CA MET A 78 -20.32 26.02 -10.50
C MET A 78 -20.22 27.54 -10.39
N ASN A 79 -19.99 28.04 -9.17
CA ASN A 79 -19.70 29.44 -8.90
C ASN A 79 -18.22 29.61 -8.55
N CYS A 80 -17.66 30.73 -8.99
CA CYS A 80 -16.28 31.08 -8.71
C CYS A 80 -16.16 31.61 -7.28
N SER A 81 -15.30 31.01 -6.46
CA SER A 81 -15.07 31.47 -5.09
C SER A 81 -14.37 32.83 -4.98
N GLN A 82 -13.78 33.32 -6.07
CA GLN A 82 -13.09 34.62 -6.11
C GLN A 82 -14.02 35.77 -6.48
N CYS A 83 -14.83 35.61 -7.54
CA CYS A 83 -15.68 36.68 -8.07
C CYS A 83 -17.19 36.40 -7.92
N GLY A 84 -17.59 35.23 -7.43
CA GLY A 84 -18.99 34.83 -7.24
C GLY A 84 -19.75 34.47 -8.53
N ALA A 85 -19.20 34.78 -9.71
CA ALA A 85 -19.87 34.51 -10.98
C ALA A 85 -19.98 33.01 -11.28
N VAL A 86 -21.08 32.65 -11.96
CA VAL A 86 -21.34 31.27 -12.38
C VAL A 86 -20.63 30.94 -13.69
N GLY A 87 -20.35 29.65 -13.92
CA GLY A 87 -19.82 29.14 -15.19
C GLY A 87 -18.31 28.93 -15.24
N HIS A 88 -17.57 29.30 -14.18
CA HIS A 88 -16.13 29.01 -14.08
C HIS A 88 -15.69 28.72 -12.64
N LEU A 89 -14.54 28.07 -12.49
CA LEU A 89 -13.89 27.81 -11.21
C LEU A 89 -12.88 28.93 -10.90
N ARG A 90 -12.48 29.10 -9.63
CA ARG A 90 -11.45 30.09 -9.22
C ARG A 90 -10.17 30.02 -10.05
N VAL A 91 -9.77 28.82 -10.48
CA VAL A 91 -8.58 28.58 -11.33
C VAL A 91 -8.72 29.23 -12.71
N ASN A 92 -9.93 29.33 -13.22
CA ASN A 92 -10.26 29.93 -14.52
C ASN A 92 -10.93 31.30 -14.36
N CYS A 93 -10.70 31.98 -13.22
CA CYS A 93 -11.28 33.29 -12.98
C CYS A 93 -10.66 34.34 -13.91
N PRO A 94 -11.44 35.09 -14.70
CA PRO A 94 -10.92 36.18 -15.53
C PRO A 94 -10.35 37.33 -14.69
N ASN A 95 -10.68 37.38 -13.39
CA ASN A 95 -10.05 38.28 -12.43
C ASN A 95 -9.37 37.46 -11.32
N PRO A 96 -8.15 36.94 -11.56
CA PRO A 96 -7.41 36.21 -10.54
C PRO A 96 -7.00 37.16 -9.40
N PRO A 97 -6.87 36.68 -8.15
CA PRO A 97 -6.31 37.50 -7.08
C PRO A 97 -4.92 37.97 -7.51
N SER A 98 -4.65 39.28 -7.42
CA SER A 98 -3.31 39.80 -7.67
C SER A 98 -2.36 39.16 -6.66
N SER A 99 -1.31 38.51 -7.17
CA SER A 99 -0.24 37.93 -6.37
C SER A 99 0.47 39.05 -5.62
N GLN A 100 0.10 39.29 -4.37
CA GLN A 100 0.90 40.05 -3.42
C GLN A 100 1.47 39.03 -2.43
N ASP A 101 2.71 38.64 -2.72
CA ASP A 101 3.77 38.21 -1.81
C ASP A 101 3.38 37.47 -0.54
N THR A 102 3.48 36.15 -0.60
CA THR A 102 4.10 35.43 0.51
C THR A 102 5.19 34.54 -0.09
N SER A 103 6.44 34.94 0.12
CA SER A 103 7.61 34.08 -0.06
C SER A 103 7.40 32.80 0.74
N THR A 104 6.85 31.78 0.09
CA THR A 104 6.93 30.39 0.54
C THR A 104 7.06 29.59 -0.73
N SER A 105 8.30 29.26 -1.07
CA SER A 105 8.65 28.40 -2.20
C SER A 105 7.82 27.13 -2.18
N VAL A 106 6.84 27.04 -3.08
CA VAL A 106 6.07 25.82 -3.35
C VAL A 106 6.59 25.23 -4.65
N THR A 107 7.47 24.25 -4.54
CA THR A 107 7.60 23.14 -5.50
C THR A 107 7.00 21.90 -4.84
N GLN A 108 5.68 21.78 -4.90
CA GLN A 108 5.07 20.94 -5.94
C GLN A 108 5.07 19.41 -5.82
N ASP A 109 6.05 18.68 -5.27
CA ASP A 109 6.06 17.23 -5.55
C ASP A 109 6.98 16.35 -4.67
N ILE A 110 6.48 15.13 -4.41
CA ILE A 110 7.05 14.00 -3.67
C ILE A 110 7.06 14.17 -2.14
N GLY A 111 6.67 13.13 -1.41
CA GLY A 111 6.60 13.13 0.06
C GLY A 111 7.93 13.53 0.72
N VAL A 112 8.10 14.83 0.98
CA VAL A 112 9.24 15.36 1.73
C VAL A 112 8.90 15.24 3.21
N GLY A 113 9.42 14.19 3.85
CA GLY A 113 9.37 14.07 5.31
C GLY A 113 9.90 15.37 5.94
N LYS A 114 9.13 15.96 6.87
CA LYS A 114 9.53 17.16 7.61
C LYS A 114 10.97 16.96 8.12
N LYS A 115 11.93 17.72 7.58
CA LYS A 115 13.33 17.63 8.03
C LYS A 115 13.35 18.00 9.52
N ARG A 116 13.65 17.02 10.38
CA ARG A 116 13.58 17.20 11.84
C ARG A 116 14.73 18.11 12.30
N LYS A 117 14.41 19.04 13.20
CA LYS A 117 15.40 19.86 13.91
C LYS A 117 15.99 19.09 15.09
N CYS A 118 17.29 19.22 15.32
CA CYS A 118 17.94 18.67 16.50
C CYS A 118 17.33 19.27 17.77
N ARG A 119 17.09 18.47 18.81
CA ARG A 119 16.55 18.99 20.08
C ARG A 119 17.59 19.78 20.90
N VAL A 120 18.88 19.56 20.65
CA VAL A 120 19.99 20.21 21.38
C VAL A 120 20.31 21.56 20.73
N CYS A 121 20.76 21.58 19.48
CA CYS A 121 21.18 22.82 18.81
C CYS A 121 20.13 23.45 17.87
N ARG A 122 18.96 22.81 17.70
CA ARG A 122 17.84 23.29 16.84
C ARG A 122 18.18 23.43 15.34
N VAL A 123 19.38 23.08 14.92
CA VAL A 123 19.78 22.99 13.51
C VAL A 123 19.12 21.79 12.85
N ILE A 124 18.66 21.97 11.61
CA ILE A 124 18.00 20.93 10.81
C ILE A 124 19.07 20.09 10.10
N GLY A 125 18.91 18.76 10.09
CA GLY A 125 19.76 17.87 9.29
C GLY A 125 20.49 16.77 10.05
N HIS A 126 20.44 16.73 11.38
CA HIS A 126 21.04 15.67 12.19
C HIS A 126 20.17 15.27 13.39
N TYR A 127 20.45 14.10 13.99
CA TYR A 127 19.75 13.61 15.19
C TYR A 127 20.46 14.03 16.47
N GLN A 128 19.75 14.09 17.59
CA GLN A 128 20.33 14.46 18.92
C GLN A 128 21.57 13.64 19.28
N LYS A 129 21.61 12.36 18.90
CA LYS A 129 22.74 11.43 19.17
C LYS A 129 23.99 11.73 18.32
N THR A 130 23.82 12.37 17.17
CA THR A 130 24.90 12.77 16.25
C THR A 130 25.10 14.29 16.26
N CYS A 131 24.71 14.96 17.35
CA CYS A 131 24.87 16.40 17.49
C CYS A 131 26.33 16.70 17.85
N PRO A 132 27.07 17.48 17.04
CA PRO A 132 28.46 17.83 17.33
C PRO A 132 28.60 18.59 18.65
N ASP A 133 27.57 19.34 19.07
CA ASP A 133 27.55 20.06 20.35
C ASP A 133 27.35 19.17 21.59
N LYS A 134 27.22 17.84 21.44
CA LYS A 134 26.97 16.93 22.59
C LYS A 134 28.26 16.46 23.30
N GLN A 135 29.45 16.77 22.79
CA GLN A 135 30.73 16.24 23.28
C GLN A 135 31.36 16.98 24.47
N SER A 136 30.61 17.80 25.21
CA SER A 136 31.14 18.59 26.35
C SER A 136 30.47 18.31 27.70
N GLN A 137 29.92 17.11 27.90
CA GLN A 137 29.47 16.65 29.22
C GLN A 137 29.91 15.19 29.42
N GLY A 138 31.05 15.03 30.10
CA GLY A 138 31.58 13.74 30.54
C GLY A 138 30.71 13.10 31.64
N HIS A 139 30.96 11.82 31.87
CA HIS A 139 30.54 11.12 33.09
C HIS A 139 31.77 10.33 33.57
N GLU A 140 32.34 10.77 34.69
CA GLU A 140 32.84 9.85 35.72
C GLU A 140 31.64 9.12 36.30
#